data_AF-A0A8C8VJL0-F1
#
_entry.id   AF-A0A8C8VJL0-F1
#
_cell.length_a   1.000
_cell.length_b   1.000
_cell.length_c   1.000
_cell.angle_alpha   90.00
_cell.angle_beta   90.00
_cell.angle_gamma   90.00
#
_symmetry.space_group_name_H-M   'P 1'
#
loop_
_entity.id
_entity.type
_entity.pdbx_description
1 polymer ?
#
loop_
_entity_poly.entity_id
_entity_poly.type
_entity_poly.pdbx_seq_one_letter_code
_entity_poly.pdbx_strand_id
1 'polypeptide(L)'
;MATLLLGAVLLIVQPHIVPSRPAVISKAETTSQSLQKELLKKTSLKNDFKGNVHSNGSCQQVPQTIIIGVRKGGTRALLEMLSLHPDIAAAESEIHFFDWEDHYENGLQWYINQMPFSYPHQITVEKTPAYFTSPKVPERVYNMNQSMKLLLIVRDPIP
;
A
#
# COMPACT_ATOMS: atom_id res chain seq x y z
N MET A 1 -47.78 -9.70 6.75
CA MET A 1 -47.12 -9.22 7.99
C MET A 1 -45.93 -10.08 8.43
N ALA A 2 -45.33 -10.92 7.57
CA ALA A 2 -44.25 -11.84 7.96
C ALA A 2 -42.95 -11.71 7.13
N THR A 3 -42.87 -10.76 6.19
CA THR A 3 -41.69 -10.56 5.34
C THR A 3 -40.80 -9.39 5.76
N LEU A 4 -41.23 -8.60 6.76
CA LEU A 4 -40.46 -7.47 7.30
C LEU A 4 -39.50 -7.85 8.44
N LEU A 5 -39.64 -9.04 9.03
CA LEU A 5 -38.81 -9.48 10.17
C LEU A 5 -37.52 -10.20 9.74
N LEU A 6 -37.43 -10.72 8.52
CA LEU A 6 -36.22 -11.42 8.05
C LEU A 6 -35.10 -10.45 7.64
N GLY A 7 -35.44 -9.22 7.22
CA GLY A 7 -34.48 -8.18 6.84
C GLY A 7 -33.78 -7.51 8.03
N ALA A 8 -34.44 -7.45 9.20
CA ALA A 8 -33.85 -6.86 10.41
C ALA A 8 -32.82 -7.80 11.07
N VAL A 9 -32.96 -9.11 10.90
CA VAL A 9 -32.04 -10.12 11.48
C VAL A 9 -30.67 -10.11 10.78
N LEU A 10 -30.62 -9.77 9.49
CA LEU A 10 -29.35 -9.67 8.75
C LEU A 10 -28.51 -8.43 9.10
N LEU A 11 -29.10 -7.40 9.73
CA LEU A 11 -28.37 -6.21 10.20
C LEU A 11 -27.77 -6.38 11.60
N ILE A 12 -28.15 -7.42 12.34
CA ILE A 12 -27.66 -7.70 13.70
C ILE A 12 -26.43 -8.62 13.69
N VAL A 13 -26.21 -9.37 12.61
CA VAL A 13 -25.04 -10.25 12.47
C VAL A 13 -23.93 -9.50 11.72
N GLN A 14 -23.28 -8.56 12.40
CA GLN A 14 -21.97 -8.09 11.96
C GLN A 14 -20.98 -9.26 12.12
N PRO A 15 -20.18 -9.62 11.09
CA PRO A 15 -19.08 -10.55 11.30
C PRO A 15 -18.11 -9.90 12.29
N HIS A 16 -17.80 -10.63 13.37
CA HIS A 16 -16.79 -10.23 14.33
C HIS A 16 -15.51 -9.84 13.59
N ILE A 17 -15.07 -8.59 13.79
CA ILE A 17 -13.76 -8.12 13.37
C ILE A 17 -12.74 -9.04 14.02
N VAL A 18 -12.08 -9.88 13.23
CA VAL A 18 -10.96 -10.70 13.69
C VAL A 18 -9.79 -9.75 13.93
N PRO A 19 -9.31 -9.57 15.17
CA PRO A 19 -8.10 -8.81 15.40
C PRO A 19 -6.93 -9.61 14.82
N SER A 20 -6.28 -9.08 13.79
CA SER A 20 -4.97 -9.56 13.35
C SER A 20 -3.90 -9.10 14.36
N ARG A 21 -3.88 -9.73 15.53
CA ARG A 21 -2.86 -9.52 16.56
C ARG A 21 -1.91 -10.72 16.56
N PRO A 22 -0.61 -10.56 16.26
CA PRO A 22 0.37 -11.56 16.64
C PRO A 22 0.59 -11.49 18.15
N ALA A 23 0.63 -12.65 18.79
CA ALA A 23 0.90 -12.80 20.22
C ALA A 23 2.28 -12.23 20.59
N VAL A 24 2.32 -11.36 21.59
CA VAL A 24 3.56 -10.91 22.22
C VAL A 24 3.99 -12.01 23.20
N ILE A 25 5.11 -12.67 22.91
CA ILE A 25 5.80 -13.54 23.88
C ILE A 25 7.10 -12.85 24.29
N SER A 26 7.22 -12.69 25.60
CA SER A 26 8.31 -12.10 26.36
C SER A 26 9.63 -12.84 26.18
N LYS A 27 10.69 -12.10 25.84
CA LYS A 27 12.07 -12.31 26.29
C LYS A 27 12.77 -10.94 26.35
N ALA A 28 12.59 -10.25 27.48
CA ALA A 28 13.60 -9.31 27.98
C ALA A 28 14.81 -10.17 28.36
N GLU A 29 16.03 -9.93 27.90
CA GLU A 29 16.96 -8.99 28.53
C GLU A 29 18.22 -8.72 27.68
N THR A 30 18.23 -9.00 26.37
CA THR A 30 19.40 -8.75 25.48
C THR A 30 19.17 -7.59 24.51
N THR A 31 18.04 -6.89 24.65
CA THR A 31 17.39 -6.14 23.57
C THR A 31 17.77 -4.66 23.48
N SER A 32 18.48 -4.09 24.47
CA SER A 32 18.70 -2.64 24.56
C SER A 32 19.63 -2.10 23.46
N GLN A 33 20.69 -2.81 23.11
CA GLN A 33 21.65 -2.36 22.09
C GLN A 33 21.17 -2.62 20.65
N SER A 34 20.40 -3.71 20.43
CA SER A 34 19.79 -3.99 19.12
C SER A 34 18.62 -3.05 18.84
N LEU A 35 17.78 -2.75 19.83
CA LEU A 35 16.71 -1.76 19.71
C LEU A 35 17.25 -0.35 19.51
N GLN A 36 18.33 0.04 20.20
CA GLN A 36 18.95 1.34 19.97
C GLN A 36 19.55 1.44 18.56
N LYS A 37 20.23 0.40 18.06
CA LYS A 37 20.69 0.34 16.67
C LYS A 37 19.53 0.34 15.67
N GLU A 38 18.44 -0.35 15.98
CA GLU A 38 17.25 -0.41 15.12
C GLU A 38 16.47 0.91 15.12
N LEU A 39 16.41 1.60 16.26
CA LEU A 39 15.86 2.95 16.41
C LEU A 39 16.73 3.97 15.70
N LEU A 40 18.07 3.90 15.84
CA LEU A 40 19.03 4.72 15.11
C LEU A 40 18.99 4.45 13.60
N LYS A 41 18.77 3.20 13.19
CA LYS A 41 18.58 2.84 11.78
C LYS A 41 17.23 3.31 11.26
N LYS A 42 16.16 3.23 12.06
CA LYS A 42 14.83 3.80 11.75
C LYS A 42 14.85 5.32 11.69
N THR A 43 15.61 6.01 12.55
CA THR A 43 15.76 7.47 12.50
C THR A 43 16.68 7.92 11.37
N SER A 44 17.73 7.15 11.04
CA SER A 44 18.58 7.40 9.86
C SER A 44 17.80 7.18 8.56
N LEU A 45 17.08 6.06 8.43
CA LEU A 45 16.22 5.80 7.26
C LEU A 45 15.09 6.83 7.14
N LYS A 46 14.55 7.34 8.26
CA LYS A 46 13.58 8.45 8.23
C LYS A 46 14.20 9.79 7.82
N ASN A 47 15.48 10.00 8.06
CA ASN A 47 16.17 11.26 7.75
C ASN A 47 16.68 11.34 6.30
N ASP A 48 16.87 10.21 5.62
CA ASP A 48 17.31 10.17 4.22
C ASP A 48 16.14 10.40 3.23
N PHE A 49 14.89 10.14 3.65
CA PHE A 49 13.68 10.44 2.89
C PHE A 49 13.17 11.85 3.16
N LYS A 50 13.97 12.86 2.83
CA LYS A 50 13.48 14.24 2.76
C LYS A 50 12.68 14.38 1.46
N GLY A 51 11.48 13.81 1.45
CA GLY A 51 10.52 14.02 0.37
C GLY A 51 10.32 15.51 0.15
N ASN A 52 10.17 15.94 -1.11
CA ASN A 52 9.90 17.33 -1.42
C ASN A 52 8.61 17.74 -0.67
N VAL A 53 8.75 18.61 0.33
CA VAL A 53 7.60 19.19 1.03
C VAL A 53 7.18 20.42 0.24
N HIS A 54 5.96 20.41 -0.27
CA HIS A 54 5.37 21.53 -0.97
C HIS A 54 4.91 22.60 0.03
N SER A 55 4.83 23.86 -0.41
CA SER A 55 4.48 25.01 0.44
C SER A 55 3.11 24.90 1.11
N ASN A 56 2.21 24.08 0.58
CA ASN A 56 0.88 23.80 1.14
C ASN A 56 0.88 22.68 2.22
N GLY A 57 2.05 22.20 2.64
CA GLY A 57 2.21 21.15 3.67
C GLY A 57 2.00 19.71 3.18
N SER A 58 1.85 19.49 1.88
CA SER A 58 1.82 18.15 1.28
C SER A 58 3.23 17.68 0.91
N CYS A 59 3.43 16.36 0.83
CA CYS A 59 4.70 15.78 0.41
C CYS A 59 4.48 14.52 -0.44
N GLN A 60 5.48 14.15 -1.23
CA GLN A 60 5.49 12.87 -1.91
C GLN A 60 5.88 11.77 -0.91
N GLN A 61 5.05 10.74 -0.82
CA GLN A 61 5.19 9.65 0.15
C GLN A 61 5.26 8.32 -0.59
N VAL A 62 5.94 7.33 -0.02
CA VAL A 62 5.86 5.95 -0.52
C VAL A 62 4.40 5.48 -0.51
N PRO A 63 3.96 4.71 -1.52
CA PRO A 63 2.60 4.19 -1.53
C PRO A 63 2.41 3.25 -0.33
N GLN A 64 1.27 3.36 0.35
CA GLN A 64 0.90 2.42 1.42
C GLN A 64 0.06 1.24 0.89
N THR A 65 -0.41 1.34 -0.35
CA THR A 65 -1.07 0.25 -1.06
C THR A 65 -0.80 0.30 -2.56
N ILE A 66 -0.75 -0.86 -3.19
CA ILE A 66 -0.47 -1.01 -4.63
C ILE A 66 -1.55 -1.88 -5.27
N ILE A 67 -2.10 -1.41 -6.39
CA ILE A 67 -2.94 -2.22 -7.27
C ILE A 67 -2.01 -2.97 -8.23
N ILE A 68 -1.77 -4.25 -7.94
CA ILE A 68 -0.75 -5.06 -8.64
C ILE A 68 -1.25 -5.69 -9.94
N GLY A 69 -2.56 -5.69 -10.18
CA GLY A 69 -3.14 -6.43 -11.31
C GLY A 69 -4.62 -6.76 -11.15
N VAL A 70 -5.20 -7.54 -12.05
CA VAL A 70 -4.55 -8.12 -13.25
C VAL A 70 -4.74 -7.24 -14.49
N ARG A 71 -3.88 -7.40 -15.50
CA ARG A 71 -4.05 -6.71 -16.80
C ARG A 71 -5.44 -7.05 -17.38
N LYS A 72 -6.15 -6.02 -17.86
CA LYS A 72 -7.55 -6.09 -18.33
C LYS A 72 -8.59 -6.45 -17.24
N GLY A 73 -8.20 -6.56 -15.97
CA GLY A 73 -9.11 -6.84 -14.85
C GLY A 73 -9.92 -5.65 -14.34
N GLY A 74 -9.79 -4.45 -14.94
CA GLY A 74 -10.48 -3.25 -14.46
C GLY A 74 -9.66 -2.40 -13.48
N THR A 75 -8.34 -2.56 -13.47
CA THR A 75 -7.43 -1.83 -12.57
C THR A 75 -7.55 -0.31 -12.67
N ARG A 76 -7.75 0.25 -13.89
CA ARG A 76 -7.97 1.69 -14.08
C ARG A 76 -9.27 2.16 -13.41
N ALA A 77 -10.37 1.45 -13.64
CA ALA A 77 -11.66 1.78 -13.01
C ALA A 77 -11.57 1.69 -11.48
N LEU A 78 -10.90 0.67 -10.95
CA LEU A 78 -10.66 0.56 -9.51
C LEU A 78 -9.89 1.77 -8.95
N LEU A 79 -8.81 2.19 -9.62
CA LEU A 79 -8.03 3.35 -9.20
C LEU A 79 -8.88 4.63 -9.24
N GLU A 80 -9.62 4.86 -10.33
CA GLU A 80 -10.51 6.02 -10.46
C GLU A 80 -11.57 6.06 -9.35
N MET A 81 -12.20 4.91 -9.06
CA MET A 81 -13.20 4.82 -8.00
C MET A 81 -12.60 5.06 -6.61
N LEU A 82 -11.38 4.57 -6.35
CA LEU A 82 -10.67 4.83 -5.08
C LEU A 82 -10.32 6.32 -4.94
N SER A 83 -9.86 6.96 -6.01
CA SER A 83 -9.49 8.38 -6.01
C SER A 83 -10.66 9.34 -5.71
N LEU A 84 -11.91 8.86 -5.72
CA LEU A 84 -13.05 9.65 -5.27
C LEU A 84 -13.07 9.87 -3.75
N HIS A 85 -12.33 9.05 -2.98
CA HIS A 85 -12.25 9.18 -1.53
C HIS A 85 -11.29 10.31 -1.14
N PRO A 86 -11.66 11.24 -0.23
CA PRO A 86 -10.82 12.38 0.12
C PRO A 86 -9.47 11.99 0.75
N ASP A 87 -9.42 10.85 1.43
CA ASP A 87 -8.19 10.34 2.05
C ASP A 87 -7.32 9.50 1.09
N ILE A 88 -7.56 9.54 -0.23
CA ILE A 88 -6.79 8.77 -1.21
C ILE A 88 -6.09 9.72 -2.18
N ALA A 89 -4.79 9.53 -2.35
CA ALA A 89 -3.96 10.20 -3.34
C ALA A 89 -3.40 9.16 -4.32
N ALA A 90 -3.93 9.12 -5.55
CA ALA A 90 -3.53 8.12 -6.54
C ALA A 90 -2.49 8.67 -7.52
N ALA A 91 -1.45 7.88 -7.81
CA ALA A 91 -0.59 8.12 -8.96
C ALA A 91 -1.39 7.92 -10.26
N GLU A 92 -1.33 8.89 -11.17
CA GLU A 92 -2.15 8.89 -12.38
C GLU A 92 -1.68 7.84 -13.40
N SER A 93 -0.36 7.69 -13.54
CA SER A 93 0.30 6.81 -14.51
C SER A 93 0.73 5.46 -13.92
N GLU A 94 0.98 4.49 -14.79
CA GLU A 94 1.64 3.23 -14.42
C GLU A 94 3.14 3.50 -14.26
N ILE A 95 3.67 3.32 -13.06
CA ILE A 95 5.04 3.74 -12.74
C ILE A 95 6.08 2.70 -13.18
N HIS A 96 5.67 1.43 -13.27
CA HIS A 96 6.55 0.34 -13.68
C HIS A 96 7.86 0.25 -12.89
N PHE A 97 7.83 0.57 -11.59
CA PHE A 97 9.04 0.63 -10.77
C PHE A 97 9.61 -0.75 -10.48
N PHE A 98 8.76 -1.71 -10.12
CA PHE A 98 9.23 -3.03 -9.71
C PHE A 98 9.49 -3.99 -10.88
N ASP A 99 8.87 -3.77 -12.05
CA ASP A 99 8.96 -4.66 -13.20
C ASP A 99 9.94 -4.19 -14.29
N TRP A 100 10.26 -2.90 -14.41
CA TRP A 100 11.30 -2.42 -15.35
C TRP A 100 12.63 -2.26 -14.62
N GLU A 101 13.72 -2.81 -15.19
CA GLU A 101 15.05 -2.69 -14.58
C GLU A 101 15.51 -1.24 -14.54
N ASP A 102 15.41 -0.52 -15.67
CA ASP A 102 15.81 0.88 -15.78
C ASP A 102 15.15 1.77 -14.72
N HIS A 103 13.90 1.49 -14.34
CA HIS A 103 13.19 2.23 -13.28
C HIS A 103 13.64 1.79 -11.89
N TYR A 104 13.77 0.48 -11.66
CA TYR A 104 14.17 -0.07 -10.37
C TYR A 104 15.59 0.36 -9.97
N GLU A 105 16.51 0.43 -10.93
CA GLU A 105 17.90 0.85 -10.73
C GLU A 105 18.03 2.32 -10.30
N ASN A 106 17.05 3.19 -10.64
CA ASN A 106 17.01 4.56 -10.14
C ASN A 106 16.72 4.66 -8.63
N GLY A 107 16.33 3.54 -8.00
CA GLY A 107 16.15 3.42 -6.57
C GLY A 107 14.86 4.05 -6.02
N LEU A 108 14.67 3.90 -4.70
CA LEU A 108 13.42 4.23 -4.02
C LEU A 108 13.09 5.73 -4.07
N GLN A 109 14.10 6.61 -4.07
CA GLN A 109 13.84 8.05 -4.15
C GLN A 109 13.22 8.44 -5.50
N TRP A 110 13.67 7.82 -6.60
CA TRP A 110 13.05 8.02 -7.90
C TRP A 110 11.58 7.60 -7.89
N TYR A 111 11.27 6.46 -7.25
CA TYR A 111 9.89 5.96 -7.13
C TYR A 111 8.99 6.92 -6.36
N ILE A 112 9.47 7.45 -5.22
CA ILE A 112 8.74 8.44 -4.42
C ILE A 112 8.49 9.72 -5.23
N ASN A 113 9.45 10.14 -6.05
CA ASN A 113 9.29 11.32 -6.89
C ASN A 113 8.21 11.16 -7.97
N GLN A 114 7.76 9.92 -8.26
CA GLN A 114 6.62 9.67 -9.15
C GLN A 114 5.26 9.74 -8.43
N MET A 115 5.25 9.78 -7.10
CA MET A 115 4.01 9.78 -6.31
C MET A 115 3.37 11.16 -6.31
N PRO A 116 2.03 11.25 -6.21
CA PRO A 116 1.38 12.54 -6.02
C PRO A 116 1.78 13.15 -4.67
N PHE A 117 1.68 14.47 -4.59
CA PHE A 117 1.72 15.15 -3.31
C PHE A 117 0.48 14.79 -2.50
N SER A 118 0.70 14.36 -1.26
CA SER A 118 -0.34 13.90 -0.34
C SER A 118 -0.11 14.44 1.06
N TYR A 119 -1.19 14.59 1.82
CA TYR A 119 -1.10 14.94 3.24
C TYR A 119 -0.80 13.71 4.10
N PRO A 120 -0.25 13.87 5.32
CA PRO A 120 0.12 12.74 6.17
C PRO A 120 -1.01 11.77 6.54
N HIS A 121 -2.27 12.21 6.47
CA HIS A 121 -3.44 11.36 6.75
C HIS A 121 -3.94 10.60 5.52
N GLN A 122 -3.53 11.01 4.32
CA GLN A 122 -3.98 10.38 3.08
C GLN A 122 -3.16 9.13 2.78
N ILE A 123 -3.78 8.21 2.04
CA ILE A 123 -3.18 6.98 1.54
C ILE A 123 -2.78 7.20 0.09
N THR A 124 -1.50 7.10 -0.19
CA THR A 124 -0.92 7.08 -1.53
C THR A 124 -1.10 5.70 -2.16
N VAL A 125 -1.66 5.68 -3.37
CA VAL A 125 -1.95 4.47 -4.15
C VAL A 125 -1.26 4.53 -5.50
N GLU A 126 -0.60 3.44 -5.89
CA GLU A 126 -0.05 3.26 -7.24
C GLU A 126 -0.67 2.04 -7.92
N LYS A 127 -0.72 2.02 -9.26
CA LYS A 127 -1.31 0.95 -10.06
C LYS A 127 -0.43 0.59 -11.25
N THR A 128 0.18 -0.59 -11.22
CA THR A 128 0.87 -1.19 -12.37
C THR A 128 0.41 -2.65 -12.52
N PRO A 129 -0.47 -2.96 -13.49
CA PRO A 129 -1.05 -4.29 -13.62
C PRO A 129 -0.08 -5.40 -14.02
N ALA A 130 1.09 -5.03 -14.55
CA ALA A 130 2.15 -5.97 -14.92
C ALA A 130 2.82 -6.62 -13.69
N TYR A 131 2.69 -6.02 -12.51
CA TYR A 131 3.30 -6.52 -11.27
C TYR A 131 2.84 -7.94 -10.92
N PHE A 132 1.55 -8.24 -11.09
CA PHE A 132 0.99 -9.56 -10.77
C PHE A 132 1.66 -10.71 -11.54
N THR A 133 2.05 -10.47 -12.79
CA THR A 133 2.62 -11.51 -13.67
C THR A 133 4.15 -11.46 -13.75
N SER A 134 4.79 -10.52 -13.06
CA SER A 134 6.25 -10.33 -13.11
C SER A 134 6.92 -11.06 -11.93
N PRO A 135 7.76 -12.08 -12.18
CA PRO A 135 8.27 -12.97 -11.12
C PRO A 135 9.21 -12.28 -10.12
N LYS A 136 9.85 -11.18 -10.52
CA LYS A 136 10.78 -10.40 -9.67
C LYS A 136 10.08 -9.40 -8.74
N VAL A 137 8.82 -9.08 -9.00
CA VAL A 137 8.10 -8.01 -8.28
C VAL A 137 7.79 -8.37 -6.81
N PRO A 138 7.32 -9.59 -6.48
CA PRO A 138 6.97 -9.92 -5.10
C PRO A 138 8.11 -9.69 -4.10
N GLU A 139 9.32 -10.13 -4.45
CA GLU A 139 10.51 -9.96 -3.61
C GLU A 139 10.88 -8.48 -3.46
N ARG A 140 10.83 -7.69 -4.54
CA ARG A 140 11.15 -6.26 -4.50
C ARG A 140 10.15 -5.47 -3.65
N VAL A 141 8.85 -5.76 -3.78
CA VAL A 141 7.81 -5.12 -2.96
C VAL A 141 7.97 -5.51 -1.48
N TYR A 142 8.25 -6.78 -1.19
CA TYR A 142 8.50 -7.27 0.17
C TYR A 142 9.73 -6.59 0.80
N ASN A 143 10.81 -6.44 0.05
CA ASN A 143 12.03 -5.78 0.50
C ASN A 143 11.83 -4.27 0.76
N MET A 144 10.94 -3.61 0.02
CA MET A 144 10.57 -2.22 0.28
C MET A 144 9.71 -2.09 1.55
N ASN A 145 8.63 -2.88 1.65
CA ASN A 145 7.73 -2.84 2.79
C ASN A 145 7.01 -4.18 2.98
N GLN A 146 7.43 -4.92 4.01
CA GLN A 146 6.85 -6.23 4.35
C GLN A 146 5.38 -6.15 4.80
N SER A 147 4.91 -4.98 5.22
CA SER A 147 3.52 -4.73 5.65
C SER A 147 2.68 -4.05 4.57
N MET A 148 3.17 -4.00 3.33
CA MET A 148 2.45 -3.38 2.20
C MET A 148 1.10 -4.04 1.98
N LYS A 149 0.04 -3.24 1.83
CA LYS A 149 -1.27 -3.74 1.41
C LYS A 149 -1.29 -3.86 -0.12
N LEU A 150 -1.83 -4.96 -0.61
CA LEU A 150 -1.91 -5.23 -2.06
C LEU A 150 -3.38 -5.36 -2.45
N LEU A 151 -3.75 -4.68 -3.52
CA LEU A 151 -5.07 -4.80 -4.14
C LEU A 151 -4.94 -5.59 -5.44
N LEU A 152 -5.72 -6.66 -5.54
CA LEU A 152 -5.81 -7.50 -6.73
C LEU A 152 -7.26 -7.51 -7.21
N ILE A 153 -7.50 -6.99 -8.41
CA ILE A 153 -8.80 -7.07 -9.07
C ILE A 153 -8.73 -8.11 -10.18
N VAL A 154 -9.65 -9.06 -10.14
CA VAL A 154 -9.76 -10.16 -11.10
C VAL A 154 -11.09 -10.07 -11.84
N ARG A 155 -11.12 -10.65 -13.04
CA ARG A 155 -12.33 -10.85 -13.84
C ARG A 155 -12.38 -12.30 -14.32
N ASP A 156 -13.49 -12.70 -14.93
CA ASP A 156 -13.59 -14.00 -15.59
C ASP A 156 -12.43 -14.17 -16.60
N PRO A 157 -11.63 -15.26 -16.51
CA PRO A 157 -10.59 -15.55 -17.49
C PRO A 157 -11.15 -15.76 -18.91
N ILE A 158 -12.43 -16.10 -19.04
CA ILE A 158 -13.14 -16.31 -20.30
C ILE A 158 -14.16 -15.16 -20.49
N PRO A 159 -14.12 -14.41 -21.62
CA PRO A 159 -15.08 -13.35 -21.90
C PRO A 159 -16.51 -13.84 -22.12
#